data_AF-A0A1D8GLU5-F1
#
_entry.id   AF-A0A1D8GLU5-F1
#
_cell.length_a   1.000
_cell.length_b   1.000
_cell.length_c   1.000
_cell.angle_alpha   90.00
_cell.angle_beta   90.00
_cell.angle_gamma   90.00
#
_symmetry.space_group_name_H-M   'P 1'
#
loop_
_entity.id
_entity.type
_entity.pdbx_description
1 polymer ?
#
loop_
_entity_poly.entity_id
_entity_poly.type
_entity_poly.pdbx_seq_one_letter_code
_entity_poly.pdbx_strand_id
1 'polypeptide(L)'
;MGIYDKKNYAIIKNVLGMLPFIFILAMLILHLALPDKTFSKEERRYLAQWPDFYIEKVINGSYETKVESYFSDQFPFRNFWVHIQEVSDQILFKR
;
A
#
# COMPACT_ATOMS: atom_id res chain seq x y z
N MET A 1 6.96 24.30 36.29
CA MET A 1 6.22 23.47 35.31
C MET A 1 6.48 23.96 33.87
N GLY A 2 7.75 24.13 33.41
CA GLY A 2 8.01 25.08 32.31
C GLY A 2 9.07 24.76 31.25
N ILE A 3 9.81 23.65 31.31
CA ILE A 3 10.86 23.36 30.30
C ILE A 3 10.84 21.89 29.86
N TYR A 4 10.56 20.97 30.80
CA TYR A 4 10.46 19.53 30.53
C TYR A 4 9.31 19.19 29.56
N ASP A 5 8.14 19.81 29.75
CA ASP A 5 6.98 19.60 28.87
C ASP A 5 7.22 20.10 27.45
N LYS A 6 7.92 21.23 27.28
CA LYS A 6 8.16 21.83 25.96
C LYS A 6 9.14 20.99 25.13
N LYS A 7 10.17 20.44 25.79
CA LYS A 7 11.12 19.50 25.17
C LYS A 7 10.43 18.19 24.79
N ASN A 8 9.61 17.62 25.68
CA ASN A 8 8.87 16.39 25.40
C ASN A 8 7.85 16.59 24.27
N TYR A 9 7.13 17.71 24.25
CA TYR A 9 6.23 18.08 23.16
C TYR A 9 6.96 18.17 21.81
N ALA A 10 8.15 18.79 21.79
CA ALA A 10 8.97 18.87 20.58
C ALA A 10 9.45 17.50 20.10
N ILE A 11 9.86 16.62 21.03
CA ILE A 11 10.25 15.24 20.71
C ILE A 11 9.05 14.46 20.17
N ILE A 12 7.90 14.51 20.85
CA ILE A 12 6.67 13.82 20.44
C ILE A 12 6.23 14.31 19.06
N LYS A 13 6.26 15.62 18.80
CA LYS A 13 5.90 16.19 17.50
C LYS A 13 6.82 15.71 16.39
N ASN A 14 8.13 15.64 16.62
CA ASN A 14 9.08 15.13 15.63
C ASN A 14 8.88 13.64 15.37
N VAL A 15 8.69 12.84 16.42
CA VAL A 15 8.41 11.39 16.29
C VAL A 15 7.10 11.15 15.54
N LEU A 16 6.05 11.91 15.87
CA LEU A 16 4.76 11.83 15.19
C LEU A 16 4.87 12.21 13.71
N GLY A 17 5.70 13.20 13.36
CA GLY A 17 5.96 13.58 11.97
C GLY A 17 6.77 12.54 11.19
N MET A 18 7.63 11.76 11.85
CA MET A 18 8.44 10.72 11.20
C MET A 18 7.69 9.39 11.03
N LEU A 19 6.67 9.14 11.85
CA LEU A 19 5.84 7.93 11.81
C LEU A 19 5.33 7.54 10.40
N PRO A 20 4.72 8.43 9.60
CA PRO A 20 4.21 8.07 8.27
C PRO A 20 5.33 7.66 7.30
N PHE A 21 6.51 8.29 7.39
CA PHE A 21 7.65 7.96 6.53
C PHE A 21 8.21 6.57 6.85
N ILE A 22 8.34 6.24 8.14
CA ILE A 22 8.77 4.91 8.58
C ILE A 22 7.77 3.85 8.14
N PHE A 23 6.47 4.16 8.24
CA PHE A 23 5.40 3.26 7.79
C PHE A 23 5.46 2.98 6.28
N ILE A 24 5.61 4.01 5.44
CA ILE A 24 5.75 3.86 3.99
C ILE A 24 7.00 3.04 3.64
N LEU A 25 8.13 3.33 4.31
CA LEU A 25 9.38 2.60 4.09
C LEU A 25 9.25 1.12 4.47
N ALA A 26 8.60 0.82 5.61
CA ALA A 26 8.34 -0.55 6.03
C ALA A 26 7.46 -1.30 5.03
N MET A 27 6.40 -0.65 4.50
CA MET A 27 5.55 -1.23 3.46
C MET A 27 6.32 -1.51 2.17
N LEU A 28 7.24 -0.62 1.78
CA LEU A 28 8.08 -0.81 0.59
C LEU A 28 9.07 -1.97 0.77
N ILE A 29 9.74 -2.07 1.92
CA ILE A 29 10.62 -3.20 2.24
C ILE A 29 9.82 -4.50 2.22
N LEU A 30 8.62 -4.50 2.78
CA LEU A 30 7.77 -5.67 2.85
C LEU A 30 7.29 -6.10 1.45
N HIS A 31 6.95 -5.14 0.58
CA HIS A 31 6.61 -5.41 -0.82
C HIS A 31 7.77 -6.06 -1.58
N LEU A 32 9.01 -5.61 -1.34
CA LEU A 32 10.21 -6.20 -1.95
C LEU A 32 10.61 -7.55 -1.36
N ALA A 33 10.34 -7.77 -0.06
CA ALA A 33 10.71 -8.98 0.65
C ALA A 33 9.69 -10.13 0.47
N LEU A 34 8.42 -9.80 0.20
CA LEU A 34 7.41 -10.81 -0.10
C LEU A 34 7.61 -11.32 -1.53
N PRO A 35 7.69 -12.64 -1.73
CA PRO A 35 7.73 -13.20 -3.08
C PRO A 35 6.43 -12.88 -3.81
N ASP A 36 6.55 -12.51 -5.09
CA ASP A 36 5.42 -12.23 -5.96
C ASP A 36 4.39 -13.36 -5.88
N LYS A 37 3.16 -13.02 -5.50
CA LYS A 37 2.06 -13.99 -5.48
C LYS A 37 1.62 -14.23 -6.91
N THR A 38 1.70 -15.47 -7.36
CA THR A 38 1.29 -15.88 -8.71
C THR A 38 -0.21 -16.23 -8.79
N PHE A 39 -0.82 -16.61 -7.66
CA PHE A 39 -2.22 -17.04 -7.61
C PHE A 39 -2.93 -16.52 -6.36
N SER A 40 -4.07 -15.85 -6.54
CA SER A 40 -4.96 -15.47 -5.43
C SER A 40 -5.99 -16.58 -5.22
N LYS A 41 -5.90 -17.29 -4.09
CA LYS A 41 -6.92 -18.29 -3.69
C LYS A 41 -8.27 -17.66 -3.37
N GLU A 42 -8.27 -16.42 -2.89
CA GLU A 42 -9.49 -15.71 -2.47
C GLU A 42 -10.29 -15.23 -3.68
N GLU A 43 -9.63 -14.72 -4.73
CA GLU A 43 -10.31 -14.23 -5.95
C GLU A 43 -10.39 -15.30 -7.06
N ARG A 44 -9.83 -16.50 -6.86
CA ARG A 44 -9.73 -17.58 -7.88
C ARG A 44 -9.19 -17.08 -9.24
N ARG A 45 -8.20 -16.18 -9.23
CA ARG A 45 -7.52 -15.70 -10.45
C ARG A 45 -6.01 -15.69 -10.30
N TYR A 46 -5.33 -15.80 -11.44
CA TYR A 46 -3.91 -15.49 -11.55
C TYR A 46 -3.73 -13.98 -11.37
N LEU A 47 -2.83 -13.60 -10.46
CA LEU A 47 -2.52 -12.20 -10.19
C LEU A 47 -1.66 -11.65 -11.33
N ALA A 48 -1.79 -10.36 -11.60
CA ALA A 48 -0.94 -9.68 -12.56
C ALA A 48 0.54 -9.95 -12.21
N GLN A 49 1.31 -10.34 -13.23
CA GLN A 49 2.75 -10.52 -13.14
C GLN A 49 3.45 -9.31 -13.74
N TRP A 50 4.75 -9.18 -13.47
CA TRP A 50 5.56 -8.10 -14.03
C TRP A 50 5.33 -8.01 -15.55
N PRO A 51 4.81 -6.88 -16.06
CA PRO A 51 4.54 -6.76 -17.49
C PRO A 51 5.87 -6.69 -18.24
N ASP A 52 5.98 -7.46 -19.33
CA ASP A 52 7.13 -7.32 -20.23
C ASP A 52 7.25 -5.88 -20.72
N PHE A 53 8.44 -5.29 -20.56
CA PHE A 53 8.71 -3.89 -20.89
C PHE A 53 8.77 -3.72 -22.41
N TYR A 54 7.69 -3.21 -23.01
CA TYR A 54 7.62 -2.89 -24.43
C TYR A 54 7.30 -1.41 -24.62
N ILE A 55 8.20 -0.67 -25.28
CA ILE A 55 8.11 0.78 -25.51
C ILE A 55 6.81 1.16 -26.26
N GLU A 56 6.35 0.31 -27.17
CA GLU A 56 5.06 0.49 -27.89
C GLU A 56 3.84 0.44 -26.96
N LYS A 57 3.89 -0.32 -25.87
CA LYS A 57 2.80 -0.41 -24.87
C LYS A 57 2.83 0.77 -23.90
N VAL A 58 4.00 1.37 -23.68
CA VAL A 58 4.18 2.59 -22.87
C VAL A 58 3.52 3.79 -23.56
N ILE A 59 3.74 3.94 -24.87
CA ILE A 59 3.16 5.04 -25.66
C ILE A 59 1.63 4.90 -25.79
N ASN A 60 1.12 3.67 -25.82
CA ASN A 60 -0.32 3.39 -25.90
C ASN A 60 -1.06 3.41 -24.55
N GLY A 61 -0.41 3.76 -23.44
CA GLY A 61 -1.02 3.83 -22.10
C GLY A 61 -1.40 2.48 -21.46
N SER A 62 -1.45 1.39 -22.24
CA SER A 62 -1.74 0.04 -21.74
C SER A 62 -0.70 -0.50 -20.76
N TYR A 63 0.54 0.02 -20.81
CA TYR A 63 1.58 -0.34 -19.85
C TYR A 63 1.26 0.19 -18.44
N GLU A 64 0.76 1.42 -18.33
CA GLU A 64 0.42 2.05 -17.05
C GLU A 64 -0.66 1.25 -16.31
N THR A 65 -1.74 0.88 -17.01
CA THR A 65 -2.81 0.06 -16.44
C THR A 65 -2.32 -1.32 -15.96
N LYS A 66 -1.36 -1.93 -16.68
CA LYS A 66 -0.80 -3.22 -16.28
C LYS A 66 0.12 -3.09 -15.07
N VAL A 67 0.92 -2.03 -15.01
CA VAL A 67 1.77 -1.73 -13.85
C VAL A 67 0.91 -1.43 -12.63
N GLU A 68 -0.15 -0.63 -12.78
CA GLU A 68 -1.08 -0.30 -11.70
C GLU A 68 -1.80 -1.56 -11.18
N SER A 69 -2.27 -2.41 -12.10
CA SER A 69 -2.86 -3.70 -11.72
C SER A 69 -1.86 -4.62 -11.01
N TYR A 70 -0.61 -4.67 -11.46
CA TYR A 70 0.45 -5.44 -10.80
C TYR A 70 0.74 -4.89 -9.39
N PHE A 71 0.89 -3.58 -9.25
CA PHE A 71 1.21 -2.96 -7.98
C PHE A 71 0.05 -3.11 -6.97
N SER A 72 -1.19 -2.98 -7.45
CA SER A 72 -2.39 -3.21 -6.64
C SER A 72 -2.50 -4.66 -6.18
N ASP A 73 -2.21 -5.62 -7.07
CA ASP A 73 -2.30 -7.07 -6.79
C ASP A 73 -1.18 -7.55 -5.85
N GLN A 74 0.03 -6.99 -5.96
CA GLN A 74 1.20 -7.37 -5.15
C GLN A 74 1.38 -6.52 -3.88
N PHE A 75 0.46 -5.61 -3.57
CA PHE A 75 0.59 -4.77 -2.38
C PHE A 75 0.52 -5.64 -1.10
N PRO A 76 1.48 -5.50 -0.17
CA PRO A 76 1.49 -6.28 1.06
C PRO A 76 0.22 -6.03 1.88
N PHE A 77 -0.37 -7.12 2.35
CA PHE A 77 -1.61 -7.10 3.12
C PHE A 77 -2.81 -6.46 2.39
N ARG A 78 -2.86 -6.48 1.04
CA ARG A 78 -4.02 -6.02 0.25
C ARG A 78 -5.37 -6.42 0.85
N ASN A 79 -5.56 -7.69 1.18
CA ASN A 79 -6.84 -8.20 1.69
C ASN A 79 -7.28 -7.54 3.00
N PHE A 80 -6.32 -7.15 3.85
CA PHE A 80 -6.62 -6.41 5.07
C PHE A 80 -7.16 -5.02 4.76
N TRP A 81 -6.55 -4.31 3.80
CA TRP A 81 -7.02 -3.00 3.35
C TRP A 81 -8.38 -3.07 2.66
N VAL A 82 -8.58 -4.05 1.77
CA VAL A 82 -9.88 -4.29 1.11
C VAL A 82 -10.96 -4.59 2.15
N HIS A 83 -10.66 -5.44 3.14
CA HIS A 83 -11.62 -5.74 4.21
C HIS A 83 -11.96 -4.50 5.05
N ILE A 84 -10.98 -3.65 5.38
CA ILE A 84 -11.24 -2.38 6.08
C ILE A 84 -12.14 -1.47 5.24
N GLN A 85 -11.87 -1.37 3.93
CA GLN A 85 -12.68 -0.57 3.03
C GLN A 85 -14.11 -1.10 2.96
N GLU A 86 -14.29 -2.41 2.78
CA GLU A 86 -15.61 -3.06 2.77
C GLU A 86 -16.37 -2.82 4.09
N VAL A 87 -15.70 -2.94 5.23
CA VAL A 87 -16.31 -2.66 6.55
C VAL A 87 -16.67 -1.19 6.67
N SER A 88 -15.81 -0.27 6.22
CA SER A 88 -16.08 1.17 6.20
C SER A 88 -17.28 1.50 5.34
N ASP A 89 -17.35 0.96 4.13
CA ASP A 89 -18.47 1.14 3.20
C ASP A 89 -19.76 0.56 3.77
N GLN A 90 -19.72 -0.64 4.38
CA GLN A 90 -20.89 -1.17 5.07
C GLN A 90 -21.36 -0.28 6.22
N ILE A 91 -20.46 0.31 7.01
CA ILE A 91 -20.85 1.23 8.09
C ILE A 91 -21.45 2.52 7.51
N LEU A 92 -20.89 3.03 6.41
CA LEU A 92 -21.31 4.27 5.77
C LEU A 92 -22.68 4.13 5.07
N PHE A 93 -22.89 3.03 4.34
CA PHE A 93 -24.10 2.75 3.55
C PHE A 93 -25.20 2.01 4.32
N LYS A 94 -24.93 1.55 5.55
CA LYS A 94 -25.97 1.01 6.47
C LYS A 94 -26.67 2.11 7.28
N ARG A 95 -26.66 3.35 6.78
CA ARG A 95 -27.58 4.43 7.19
C ARG A 95 -28.65 4.64 6.14
#